data_AF-A0AAN8GR00-F1
#
_entry.id   AF-A0AAN8GR00-F1
#
_cell.length_a   1.000
_cell.length_b   1.000
_cell.length_c   1.000
_cell.angle_alpha   90.00
_cell.angle_beta   90.00
_cell.angle_gamma   90.00
#
_symmetry.space_group_name_H-M   'P 1'
#
loop_
_entity.id
_entity.type
_entity.pdbx_description
1 polymer ?
#
loop_
_entity_poly.entity_id
_entity_poly.type
_entity_poly.pdbx_seq_one_letter_code
_entity_poly.pdbx_strand_id
1 'polypeptide(L)'
;MDGHREAEFLPEAEGSESEGDSLLKTYTDQERCSLLLAQLPSVVLLNGSTVSHGDREDAERFFIRHYQDCPKQELPERYHVLVSKYGRLAPLAEVDLSPRSTMVDVRWGEKVEAMSLHLEQTVAELRKHIRALLQLPHHGIRLFYINREMCSVLGPEELKCGTRALHSYRIQDGDEILVVPKVKSRSSSSSGL
;
A
#
# COMPACT_ATOMS: atom_id res chain seq x y z
N MET A 1 -55.03 2.57 14.13
CA MET A 1 -55.37 1.98 12.81
C MET A 1 -54.05 1.76 12.11
N ASP A 2 -53.44 0.63 12.45
CA ASP A 2 -52.13 0.20 11.99
C ASP A 2 -52.22 -0.26 10.54
N GLY A 3 -51.54 0.45 9.65
CA GLY A 3 -51.38 0.08 8.25
C GLY A 3 -50.04 -0.62 8.05
N HIS A 4 -50.05 -1.95 8.15
CA HIS A 4 -48.92 -2.78 7.77
C HIS A 4 -48.60 -2.59 6.28
N ARG A 5 -47.40 -2.10 5.95
CA ARG A 5 -46.84 -2.20 4.59
C ARG A 5 -46.32 -3.62 4.41
N GLU A 6 -46.95 -4.35 3.50
CA GLU A 6 -46.49 -5.66 3.05
C GLU A 6 -45.07 -5.54 2.49
N ALA A 7 -44.17 -6.36 3.03
CA ALA A 7 -42.87 -6.60 2.45
C ALA A 7 -43.09 -7.46 1.20
N GLU A 8 -42.84 -6.91 0.01
CA GLU A 8 -42.81 -7.71 -1.21
C GLU A 8 -41.62 -8.68 -1.13
N PHE A 9 -41.92 -9.91 -0.72
CA PHE A 9 -41.02 -11.05 -0.80
C PHE A 9 -40.83 -11.38 -2.28
N LEU A 10 -39.62 -11.14 -2.79
CA LEU A 10 -39.19 -11.69 -4.07
C LEU A 10 -39.11 -13.22 -3.91
N PRO A 11 -39.70 -14.00 -4.84
CA PRO A 11 -39.60 -15.46 -4.81
C PRO A 11 -38.13 -15.87 -5.02
N GLU A 12 -37.70 -16.92 -4.31
CA GLU A 12 -36.40 -17.54 -4.50
C GLU A 12 -36.24 -17.91 -5.98
N ALA A 13 -35.30 -17.24 -6.65
CA ALA A 13 -35.01 -17.48 -8.05
C ALA A 13 -34.29 -18.82 -8.20
N GLU A 14 -35.03 -19.85 -8.56
CA GLU A 14 -34.44 -21.08 -9.08
C GLU A 14 -33.67 -20.76 -10.35
N GLY A 15 -32.41 -21.20 -10.39
CA GLY A 15 -31.44 -20.88 -11.43
C GLY A 15 -31.93 -21.29 -12.81
N SER A 16 -32.41 -20.31 -13.57
CA SER A 16 -32.44 -20.38 -15.02
C SER A 16 -31.21 -19.62 -15.49
N GLU A 17 -30.20 -20.35 -15.97
CA GLU A 17 -29.04 -19.77 -16.64
C GLU A 17 -29.56 -19.02 -17.87
N SER A 18 -29.65 -17.70 -17.72
CA SER A 18 -30.01 -16.80 -18.82
C SER A 18 -28.76 -16.54 -19.65
N GLU A 19 -28.90 -16.33 -20.97
CA GLU A 19 -27.78 -16.03 -21.89
C GLU A 19 -26.92 -14.81 -21.48
N GLY A 20 -27.32 -14.05 -20.45
CA GLY A 20 -26.49 -13.02 -19.81
C GLY A 20 -25.35 -13.55 -18.92
N ASP A 21 -25.45 -14.78 -18.42
CA ASP A 21 -24.46 -15.37 -17.49
C ASP A 21 -23.10 -15.64 -18.14
N SER A 22 -23.05 -15.77 -19.47
CA SER A 22 -21.78 -15.96 -20.19
C SER A 22 -20.99 -14.67 -20.36
N LEU A 23 -21.64 -13.49 -20.34
CA LEU A 23 -20.96 -12.19 -20.45
C LEU A 23 -20.25 -11.78 -19.16
N LEU A 24 -20.67 -12.34 -18.02
CA LEU A 24 -20.13 -11.97 -16.71
C LEU A 24 -19.06 -12.93 -16.17
N LYS A 25 -18.79 -14.06 -16.83
CA LYS A 25 -17.82 -15.08 -16.37
C LYS A 25 -16.37 -14.57 -16.22
N THR A 26 -16.01 -13.49 -16.90
CA THR A 26 -14.67 -12.87 -16.84
C THR A 26 -14.44 -11.97 -15.63
N TYR A 27 -15.49 -11.65 -14.86
CA TYR A 27 -15.38 -10.75 -13.71
C TYR A 27 -15.26 -11.49 -12.38
N THR A 28 -14.67 -10.83 -11.40
CA THR A 28 -14.71 -11.26 -10.00
C THR A 28 -16.14 -11.14 -9.44
N ASP A 29 -16.48 -11.92 -8.42
CA ASP A 29 -17.80 -11.85 -7.78
C ASP A 29 -18.10 -10.45 -7.22
N GLN A 30 -17.07 -9.75 -6.76
CA GLN A 30 -17.18 -8.37 -6.27
C GLN A 30 -17.60 -7.40 -7.39
N GLU A 31 -16.99 -7.48 -8.57
CA GLU A 31 -17.34 -6.62 -9.70
C GLU A 31 -18.77 -6.88 -10.18
N ARG A 32 -19.20 -8.15 -10.24
CA ARG A 32 -20.58 -8.50 -10.57
C ARG A 32 -21.55 -7.90 -9.55
N CYS A 33 -21.25 -8.03 -8.26
CA CYS A 33 -22.06 -7.43 -7.20
C CYS A 33 -22.13 -5.90 -7.34
N SER A 34 -21.01 -5.23 -7.62
CA SER A 34 -20.99 -3.78 -7.84
C SER A 34 -21.83 -3.35 -9.06
N LEU A 35 -21.76 -4.09 -10.17
CA LEU A 35 -22.58 -3.79 -11.36
C LEU A 35 -24.07 -3.95 -11.07
N LEU A 36 -24.47 -5.02 -10.38
CA LEU A 36 -25.87 -5.23 -9.97
C LEU A 36 -26.35 -4.16 -8.99
N LEU A 37 -25.53 -3.85 -7.97
CA LEU A 37 -25.87 -2.85 -6.97
C LEU A 37 -26.06 -1.46 -7.58
N ALA A 38 -25.26 -1.10 -8.58
CA ALA A 38 -25.41 0.14 -9.31
C ALA A 38 -26.69 0.21 -10.16
N GLN A 39 -27.19 -0.93 -10.65
CA GLN A 39 -28.45 -1.01 -11.41
C GLN A 39 -29.70 -1.00 -10.52
N LEU A 40 -29.60 -1.43 -9.26
CA LEU A 40 -30.74 -1.61 -8.36
C LEU A 40 -30.74 -0.58 -7.22
N PRO A 41 -31.19 0.68 -7.47
CA PRO A 41 -31.09 1.77 -6.50
C PRO A 41 -31.89 1.53 -5.21
N SER A 42 -32.90 0.69 -5.24
CA SER A 42 -33.76 0.40 -4.09
C SER A 42 -33.19 -0.66 -3.15
N VAL A 43 -32.10 -1.35 -3.52
CA VAL A 43 -31.54 -2.46 -2.72
C VAL A 43 -30.77 -1.93 -1.51
N VAL A 44 -31.33 -2.14 -0.32
CA VAL A 44 -30.71 -1.72 0.95
C VAL A 44 -29.96 -2.83 1.67
N LEU A 45 -30.20 -4.09 1.28
CA LEU A 45 -29.56 -5.28 1.84
C LEU A 45 -29.04 -6.13 0.67
N LEU A 46 -27.76 -6.49 0.70
CA LEU A 46 -27.13 -7.36 -0.30
C LEU A 46 -26.27 -8.39 0.43
N ASN A 47 -26.45 -9.67 0.08
CA ASN A 47 -25.72 -10.80 0.69
C ASN A 47 -25.74 -10.79 2.24
N GLY A 48 -26.89 -10.43 2.83
CA GLY A 48 -27.07 -10.39 4.28
C GLY A 48 -26.44 -9.19 4.99
N SER A 49 -25.83 -8.24 4.27
CA SER A 49 -25.24 -7.02 4.82
C SER A 49 -25.99 -5.78 4.32
N THR A 50 -26.09 -4.75 5.15
CA THR A 50 -26.69 -3.46 4.75
C THR A 50 -25.74 -2.72 3.82
N VAL A 51 -26.26 -2.26 2.70
CA VAL A 51 -25.53 -1.42 1.75
C VAL A 51 -25.37 -0.02 2.33
N SER A 52 -24.13 0.40 2.59
CA SER A 52 -23.87 1.76 3.03
C SER A 52 -23.94 2.75 1.84
N HIS A 53 -24.04 4.05 2.15
CA HIS A 53 -23.95 5.08 1.12
C HIS A 53 -22.61 5.01 0.36
N GLY A 54 -21.51 4.70 1.07
CA GLY A 54 -20.18 4.54 0.45
C GLY A 54 -20.16 3.39 -0.55
N ASP A 55 -20.65 2.21 -0.14
CA ASP A 55 -20.70 1.03 -1.03
C ASP A 55 -21.52 1.32 -2.30
N ARG A 56 -22.62 2.06 -2.14
CA ARG A 56 -23.47 2.46 -3.27
C ARG A 56 -22.75 3.43 -4.20
N GLU A 57 -22.11 4.46 -3.64
CA GLU A 57 -21.35 5.43 -4.43
C GLU A 57 -20.23 4.72 -5.19
N ASP A 58 -19.49 3.84 -4.54
CA ASP A 58 -18.40 3.09 -5.15
C ASP A 58 -18.89 2.19 -6.28
N ALA A 59 -20.00 1.48 -6.07
CA ALA A 59 -20.64 0.67 -7.10
C ALA A 59 -21.10 1.51 -8.30
N GLU A 60 -21.76 2.65 -8.06
CA GLU A 60 -22.24 3.55 -9.11
C GLU A 60 -21.07 4.17 -9.90
N ARG A 61 -19.97 4.54 -9.23
CA ARG A 61 -18.76 5.09 -9.87
C ARG A 61 -17.99 4.01 -10.63
N PHE A 62 -17.97 2.78 -10.12
CA PHE A 62 -17.44 1.62 -10.84
C PHE A 62 -18.25 1.38 -12.13
N PHE A 63 -19.58 1.44 -12.05
CA PHE A 63 -20.48 1.28 -13.20
C PHE A 63 -20.19 2.30 -14.31
N ILE A 64 -19.97 3.57 -13.97
CA ILE A 64 -19.60 4.59 -14.96
C ILE A 64 -18.29 4.22 -15.66
N ARG A 65 -17.24 3.83 -14.92
CA ARG A 65 -15.95 3.47 -15.51
C ARG A 65 -16.04 2.23 -16.38
N HIS A 66 -16.83 1.24 -15.95
CA HIS A 66 -17.03 0.00 -16.69
C HIS A 66 -17.59 0.23 -18.09
N TYR A 67 -18.61 1.09 -18.22
CA TYR A 67 -19.28 1.37 -19.49
C TYR A 67 -18.70 2.56 -20.25
N GLN A 68 -17.63 3.21 -19.77
CA GLN A 68 -17.12 4.46 -20.36
C GLN A 68 -16.63 4.29 -21.82
N ASP A 69 -16.11 3.10 -22.13
CA ASP A 69 -15.52 2.75 -23.42
C ASP A 69 -16.49 1.95 -24.32
N CYS A 70 -17.70 1.65 -23.82
CA CYS A 70 -18.73 0.96 -24.58
C CYS A 70 -19.34 1.86 -25.67
N PRO A 71 -19.68 1.29 -26.84
CA PRO A 71 -20.43 2.01 -27.88
C PRO A 71 -21.74 2.56 -27.34
N LYS A 72 -22.15 3.75 -27.81
CA LYS A 72 -23.37 4.44 -27.32
C LYS A 72 -24.64 3.59 -27.43
N GLN A 73 -24.70 2.71 -28.43
CA GLN A 73 -25.86 1.85 -28.70
C GLN A 73 -26.02 0.75 -27.63
N GLU A 74 -24.97 0.45 -26.87
CA GLU A 74 -24.92 -0.62 -25.87
C GLU A 74 -24.94 -0.07 -24.44
N LEU A 75 -24.96 1.26 -24.26
CA LEU A 75 -24.96 1.88 -22.95
C LEU A 75 -26.32 1.70 -22.24
N PRO A 76 -26.34 1.13 -21.03
CA PRO A 76 -27.57 1.07 -20.23
C PRO A 76 -28.08 2.48 -19.88
N GLU A 77 -29.40 2.68 -19.82
CA GLU A 77 -29.99 3.98 -19.42
C GLU A 77 -29.46 4.47 -18.07
N ARG A 78 -29.21 3.52 -17.15
CA ARG A 78 -28.62 3.79 -15.84
C ARG A 78 -27.29 4.54 -15.94
N TYR A 79 -26.47 4.27 -16.95
CA TYR A 79 -25.21 4.97 -17.18
C TYR A 79 -25.42 6.48 -17.33
N HIS A 80 -26.41 6.90 -18.13
CA HIS A 80 -26.69 8.32 -18.37
C HIS A 80 -27.17 9.04 -17.11
N VAL A 81 -27.97 8.37 -16.28
CA VAL A 81 -28.40 8.89 -14.97
C VAL A 81 -27.19 9.10 -14.05
N LEU A 82 -26.30 8.12 -13.96
CA LEU A 82 -25.13 8.17 -13.11
C LEU A 82 -24.10 9.21 -13.59
N VAL A 83 -23.88 9.33 -14.89
CA VAL A 83 -23.04 10.40 -15.47
C VAL A 83 -23.62 11.78 -15.23
N SER A 84 -24.95 11.93 -15.24
CA SER A 84 -25.59 13.20 -14.88
C SER A 84 -25.40 13.56 -13.40
N LYS A 85 -25.30 12.54 -12.53
CA LYS A 85 -25.09 12.70 -11.08
C LYS A 85 -23.62 12.98 -10.73
N TYR A 86 -22.68 12.21 -11.28
CA TYR A 86 -21.27 12.21 -10.86
C TYR A 86 -20.30 12.81 -11.90
N GLY A 87 -20.80 13.11 -13.10
CA GLY A 87 -19.97 13.44 -14.25
C GLY A 87 -19.31 12.22 -14.88
N ARG A 88 -18.48 12.46 -15.90
CA ARG A 88 -17.60 11.43 -16.46
C ARG A 88 -16.39 11.26 -15.55
N LEU A 89 -16.14 10.03 -15.14
CA LEU A 89 -15.02 9.71 -14.25
C LEU A 89 -13.78 9.35 -15.07
N ALA A 90 -12.62 9.82 -14.62
CA ALA A 90 -11.35 9.33 -15.15
C ALA A 90 -11.12 7.87 -14.73
N PRO A 91 -10.31 7.12 -15.50
CA PRO A 91 -9.78 5.84 -15.08
C PRO A 91 -9.09 5.95 -13.71
N LEU A 92 -9.11 4.86 -12.95
CA LEU A 92 -8.32 4.79 -11.72
C LEU A 92 -6.83 4.81 -12.06
N ALA A 93 -6.04 5.56 -11.30
CA ALA A 93 -4.60 5.56 -11.47
C ALA A 93 -4.02 4.23 -10.99
N GLU A 94 -3.14 3.64 -11.79
CA GLU A 94 -2.29 2.55 -11.33
C GLU A 94 -1.24 3.14 -10.39
N VAL A 95 -1.37 2.83 -9.10
CA VAL A 95 -0.40 3.24 -8.09
C VAL A 95 0.39 2.01 -7.69
N ASP A 96 1.71 2.05 -7.92
CA ASP A 96 2.59 1.05 -7.36
C ASP A 96 2.71 1.27 -5.85
N LEU A 97 2.13 0.35 -5.08
CA LEU A 97 2.20 0.32 -3.62
C LEU A 97 3.31 -0.62 -3.13
N SER A 98 4.20 -1.09 -4.02
CA SER A 98 5.34 -1.91 -3.63
C SER A 98 6.22 -1.17 -2.60
N PRO A 99 6.81 -1.88 -1.63
CA PRO A 99 7.70 -1.27 -0.64
C PRO A 99 8.84 -0.53 -1.35
N ARG A 100 9.09 0.71 -0.96
CA ARG A 100 10.11 1.54 -1.61
C ARG A 100 11.49 1.02 -1.23
N SER A 101 12.23 0.52 -2.20
CA SER A 101 13.64 0.17 -2.04
C SER A 101 14.55 1.26 -2.59
N THR A 102 15.74 1.38 -2.01
CA THR A 102 16.79 2.27 -2.50
C THR A 102 18.16 1.60 -2.38
N MET A 103 19.05 1.85 -3.34
CA MET A 103 20.43 1.35 -3.36
C MET A 103 21.37 2.34 -2.68
N VAL A 104 22.01 1.91 -1.60
CA VAL A 104 22.99 2.74 -0.87
C VAL A 104 24.36 2.08 -0.82
N ASP A 105 25.39 2.89 -0.62
CA ASP A 105 26.75 2.41 -0.32
C ASP A 105 26.92 2.21 1.19
N VAL A 106 27.09 0.96 1.63
CA VAL A 106 27.41 0.64 3.01
C VAL A 106 28.93 0.62 3.17
N ARG A 107 29.46 1.54 3.99
CA ARG A 107 30.90 1.68 4.25
C ARG A 107 31.27 1.14 5.63
N TRP A 108 32.33 0.32 5.71
CA TRP A 108 32.93 -0.11 6.98
C TRP A 108 34.45 -0.27 6.84
N GLY A 109 35.20 0.51 7.62
CA GLY A 109 36.66 0.61 7.41
C GLY A 109 36.97 1.06 5.97
N GLU A 110 37.81 0.31 5.26
CA GLU A 110 38.20 0.55 3.87
C GLU A 110 37.25 -0.11 2.84
N LYS A 111 36.20 -0.80 3.29
CA LYS A 111 35.30 -1.54 2.41
C LYS A 111 34.01 -0.78 2.15
N VAL A 112 33.51 -0.92 0.93
CA VAL A 112 32.24 -0.35 0.45
C VAL A 112 31.46 -1.45 -0.28
N GLU A 113 30.19 -1.60 0.05
CA GLU A 113 29.30 -2.58 -0.58
C GLU A 113 27.94 -1.93 -0.87
N ALA A 114 27.45 -2.09 -2.10
CA ALA A 114 26.13 -1.61 -2.49
C ALA A 114 25.04 -2.53 -1.91
N MET A 115 24.06 -1.94 -1.23
CA MET A 115 22.98 -2.68 -0.55
C MET A 115 21.62 -2.06 -0.84
N SER A 116 20.64 -2.92 -1.14
CA SER A 116 19.24 -2.51 -1.27
C SER A 116 18.61 -2.38 0.12
N LEU A 117 18.03 -1.22 0.41
CA LEU A 117 17.31 -0.92 1.64
C LEU A 117 15.82 -0.78 1.39
N HIS A 118 14.99 -1.53 2.13
CA HIS A 118 13.57 -1.25 2.21
C HIS A 118 13.34 -0.06 3.14
N LEU A 119 12.73 1.02 2.65
CA LEU A 119 12.58 2.26 3.39
C LEU A 119 11.53 2.17 4.51
N GLU A 120 10.66 1.16 4.47
CA GLU A 120 9.67 0.84 5.50
C GLU A 120 10.30 0.19 6.73
N GLN A 121 11.47 -0.45 6.59
CA GLN A 121 12.14 -1.11 7.70
C GLN A 121 12.65 -0.09 8.73
N THR A 122 12.79 -0.53 9.97
CA THR A 122 13.30 0.28 11.08
C THR A 122 14.83 0.33 11.13
N VAL A 123 15.38 1.35 11.78
CA VAL A 123 16.83 1.43 12.07
C VAL A 123 17.32 0.19 12.84
N ALA A 124 16.50 -0.38 13.73
CA ALA A 124 16.85 -1.58 14.47
C ALA A 124 16.99 -2.81 13.55
N GLU A 125 16.08 -2.98 12.59
CA GLU A 125 16.13 -4.04 11.59
C GLU A 125 17.33 -3.88 10.66
N LEU A 126 17.58 -2.67 10.14
CA LEU A 126 18.78 -2.36 9.37
C LEU A 126 20.05 -2.74 10.15
N ARG A 127 20.13 -2.31 11.42
CA ARG A 127 21.27 -2.62 12.29
C ARG A 127 21.44 -4.11 12.55
N LYS A 128 20.35 -4.89 12.56
CA LYS A 128 20.39 -6.35 12.68
C LYS A 128 20.90 -6.98 11.38
N HIS A 129 20.39 -6.52 10.23
CA HIS A 129 20.78 -7.00 8.91
C HIS A 129 22.28 -6.76 8.64
N ILE A 130 22.77 -5.54 8.83
CA ILE A 130 24.19 -5.19 8.66
C ILE A 130 25.09 -6.04 9.56
N ARG A 131 24.69 -6.29 10.82
CA ARG A 131 25.46 -7.14 11.73
C ARG A 131 25.57 -8.58 11.24
N ALA A 132 24.48 -9.13 10.71
CA ALA A 132 24.47 -10.47 10.15
C ALA A 132 25.35 -10.55 8.89
N LEU A 133 25.23 -9.57 7.99
CA LEU A 133 25.99 -9.51 6.75
C LEU A 133 27.50 -9.38 7.01
N LEU A 134 27.90 -8.48 7.91
CA LEU A 134 29.31 -8.19 8.20
C LEU A 134 29.92 -9.11 9.27
N GLN A 135 29.18 -10.11 9.78
CA GLN A 135 29.58 -11.02 10.86
C GLN A 135 30.20 -10.29 12.07
N LEU A 136 29.66 -9.12 12.41
CA LEU A 136 30.23 -8.29 13.47
C LEU A 136 29.95 -8.90 14.85
N PRO A 137 30.93 -8.90 15.77
CA PRO A 137 30.72 -9.45 17.12
C PRO A 137 29.61 -8.72 17.86
N HIS A 138 29.11 -9.30 18.96
CA HIS A 138 28.02 -8.75 19.78
C HIS A 138 28.24 -7.33 20.33
N HIS A 139 29.40 -6.71 20.11
CA HIS A 139 29.60 -5.30 20.42
C HIS A 139 28.66 -4.42 19.58
N GLY A 140 28.15 -3.34 20.18
CA GLY A 140 27.25 -2.44 19.48
C GLY A 140 27.92 -1.80 18.27
N ILE A 141 27.13 -1.50 17.24
CA ILE A 141 27.56 -0.67 16.10
C ILE A 141 26.80 0.66 16.14
N ARG A 142 27.42 1.71 15.60
CA ARG A 142 26.75 2.96 15.26
C ARG A 142 26.60 3.01 13.75
N LEU A 143 25.46 3.50 13.30
CA LEU A 143 25.17 3.71 11.89
C LEU A 143 25.04 5.22 11.69
N PHE A 144 25.72 5.75 10.68
CA PHE A 144 25.58 7.13 10.26
C PHE A 144 25.08 7.15 8.81
N TYR A 145 24.03 7.91 8.57
CA TYR A 145 23.55 8.21 7.24
C TYR A 145 24.29 9.43 6.70
N ILE A 146 24.74 9.33 5.46
CA ILE A 146 25.40 10.41 4.73
C ILE A 146 24.57 10.66 3.48
N ASN A 147 23.92 11.81 3.44
CA ASN A 147 23.30 12.30 2.23
C ASN A 147 24.42 12.79 1.29
N ARG A 148 24.53 12.19 0.10
CA ARG A 148 25.67 12.45 -0.79
C ARG A 148 25.68 13.88 -1.32
N GLU A 149 24.51 14.46 -1.57
CA GLU A 149 24.38 15.84 -2.07
C GLU A 149 24.72 16.87 -1.00
N MET A 150 24.38 16.59 0.26
CA MET A 150 24.51 17.53 1.38
C MET A 150 25.72 17.24 2.28
N CYS A 151 26.54 16.24 1.95
CA CYS A 151 27.63 15.77 2.81
C CYS A 151 28.62 16.88 3.17
N SER A 152 28.86 17.86 2.27
CA SER A 152 29.76 18.99 2.52
C SER A 152 29.19 20.04 3.49
N VAL A 153 27.88 20.03 3.76
CA VAL A 153 27.18 21.06 4.55
C VAL A 153 26.69 20.52 5.89
N LEU A 154 26.02 19.37 5.89
CA LEU A 154 25.33 18.84 7.08
C LEU A 154 26.15 17.78 7.83
N GLY A 155 27.12 17.15 7.17
CA GLY A 155 27.87 16.03 7.72
C GLY A 155 27.01 14.78 7.98
N PRO A 156 27.61 13.72 8.54
CA PRO A 156 26.89 12.45 8.80
C PRO A 156 25.86 12.56 9.93
N GLU A 157 24.64 12.06 9.72
CA GLU A 157 23.58 11.96 10.73
C GLU A 157 23.57 10.57 11.39
N GLU A 158 23.70 10.50 12.72
CA GLU A 158 23.64 9.20 13.43
C GLU A 158 22.21 8.65 13.52
N LEU A 159 21.99 7.42 13.05
CA LEU A 159 20.71 6.71 13.15
C LEU A 159 20.50 6.17 14.57
N LYS A 160 20.09 7.05 15.50
CA LYS A 160 19.96 6.75 16.94
C LYS A 160 18.68 5.99 17.29
N CYS A 161 17.54 6.41 16.75
CA CYS A 161 16.22 5.91 17.14
C CYS A 161 15.92 4.58 16.44
N GLY A 162 15.99 3.47 17.19
CA GLY A 162 15.83 2.13 16.65
C GLY A 162 14.45 1.83 16.06
N THR A 163 13.39 2.46 16.57
CA THR A 163 12.00 2.27 16.12
C THR A 163 11.64 3.14 14.92
N ARG A 164 12.50 4.10 14.54
CA ARG A 164 12.23 4.99 13.42
C ARG A 164 12.44 4.25 12.10
N ALA A 165 11.49 4.38 11.17
CA ALA A 165 11.61 3.83 9.83
C ALA A 165 12.57 4.65 8.95
N LEU A 166 13.22 3.99 7.99
CA LEU A 166 14.27 4.60 7.17
C LEU A 166 13.76 5.72 6.25
N HIS A 167 12.53 5.63 5.73
CA HIS A 167 11.94 6.69 4.88
C HIS A 167 11.92 8.06 5.56
N SER A 168 11.91 8.12 6.90
CA SER A 168 11.91 9.37 7.65
C SER A 168 13.21 10.18 7.52
N TYR A 169 14.30 9.54 7.09
CA TYR A 169 15.59 10.18 6.82
C TYR A 169 15.74 10.61 5.35
N ARG A 170 14.73 10.33 4.51
CA ARG A 170 14.72 10.64 3.07
C ARG A 170 15.97 10.10 2.36
N ILE A 171 16.36 8.87 2.69
CA ILE A 171 17.46 8.16 2.05
C ILE A 171 17.10 7.92 0.57
N GLN A 172 18.05 8.17 -0.33
CA GLN A 172 17.90 8.05 -1.77
C GLN A 172 19.02 7.18 -2.39
N ASP A 173 18.86 6.88 -3.67
CA ASP A 173 19.83 6.07 -4.40
C ASP A 173 21.18 6.78 -4.46
N GLY A 174 22.24 6.05 -4.14
CA GLY A 174 23.61 6.55 -4.11
C GLY A 174 24.00 7.31 -2.85
N ASP A 175 23.12 7.41 -1.86
CA ASP A 175 23.48 7.82 -0.50
C ASP A 175 24.30 6.72 0.21
N GLU A 176 24.83 7.03 1.40
CA GLU A 176 25.73 6.14 2.11
C GLU A 176 25.31 5.85 3.54
N ILE A 177 25.61 4.63 4.00
CA ILE A 177 25.51 4.21 5.39
C ILE A 177 26.91 3.85 5.91
N LEU A 178 27.44 4.68 6.80
CA LEU A 178 28.70 4.42 7.47
C LEU A 178 28.49 3.60 8.75
N VAL A 179 29.16 2.45 8.82
CA VAL A 179 29.14 1.53 9.96
C VAL A 179 30.39 1.73 10.81
N VAL A 180 30.19 2.13 12.07
CA VAL A 180 31.28 2.37 13.02
C VAL A 180 31.15 1.43 14.22
N PRO A 181 32.11 0.52 14.47
CA PRO A 181 32.12 -0.33 15.66
C PRO A 181 32.17 0.51 16.95
N LYS A 182 31.45 0.10 18.01
CA LYS A 182 31.66 0.66 19.35
C LYS A 182 32.85 -0.05 20.01
N VAL A 183 33.94 0.67 20.20
CA VAL A 183 35.09 0.16 20.96
C VAL A 183 34.70 0.05 22.44
N LYS A 184 34.91 -1.11 23.07
CA LYS A 184 34.88 -1.19 24.54
C LYS A 184 36.16 -0.53 25.07
N SER A 185 36.04 0.56 25.82
CA SER A 185 37.17 1.08 26.60
C SER A 185 37.55 0.03 27.64
N ARG A 186 38.69 -0.64 27.45
CA ARG A 186 39.31 -1.40 28.54
C ARG A 186 39.92 -0.36 29.48
N SER A 187 39.33 -0.17 30.66
CA SER A 187 40.02 0.49 31.77
C SER A 187 41.23 -0.37 32.13
N SER A 188 42.42 0.08 31.76
CA SER A 188 43.68 -0.51 32.19
C SER A 188 43.91 -0.12 33.66
N SER A 189 43.45 -0.94 34.59
CA SER A 189 43.98 -0.91 35.95
C SER A 189 45.39 -1.51 35.91
N SER A 190 46.39 -0.64 35.89
CA SER A 190 47.76 -1.01 36.19
C SER A 190 47.90 -1.23 37.70
N SER A 191 48.12 -2.48 38.10
CA SER A 191 48.74 -2.84 39.37
C SER A 191 49.79 -3.88 38.97
N GLY A 192 51.07 -3.53 38.82
CA GLY A 192 51.93 -3.06 39.90
C GLY A 192 52.57 -4.31 40.52
N LEU A 193 53.82 -4.58 40.12
CA LEU A 193 54.66 -5.70 40.57
C LEU A 193 54.78 -5.80 42.08
#